data_AF-A0A2N8DX74-F1
#
_entry.id   AF-A0A2N8DX74-F1
#
_cell.length_a   1.000
_cell.length_b   1.000
_cell.length_c   1.000
_cell.angle_alpha   90.00
_cell.angle_beta   90.00
_cell.angle_gamma   90.00
#
_symmetry.space_group_name_H-M   'P 1'
#
loop_
_entity.id
_entity.type
_entity.pdbx_description
1 polymer ?
#
loop_
_entity_poly.entity_id
_entity_poly.type
_entity_poly.pdbx_seq_one_letter_code
_entity_poly.pdbx_strand_id
1 'polypeptide(L)'
;MKFIFRKWKLRVLTFAIVPALILVVFCLLKMGWADASTEVPGWAVTPLNSLVSAHKSIWKLVLCVVATTLAYIYFNIHEMPRAEAVRAARVFDVIGGTVGNVFYLWGGILFAWSVGSRFISFIERIPDQEMAALMSVLVGVFFEVAMRKLKHSVLRH
;
A
#
# COMPACT_ATOMS: atom_id res chain seq x y z
N MET A 1 -9.68 -3.59 -20.26
CA MET A 1 -8.31 -3.02 -20.07
C MET A 1 -8.28 -1.54 -19.69
N LYS A 2 -9.08 -0.64 -20.28
CA LYS A 2 -9.10 0.81 -19.92
C LYS A 2 -9.28 1.12 -18.42
N PHE A 3 -10.09 0.34 -17.71
CA PHE A 3 -10.31 0.50 -16.26
C PHE A 3 -9.07 0.15 -15.41
N ILE A 4 -8.25 -0.81 -15.88
CA ILE A 4 -7.01 -1.24 -15.23
C ILE A 4 -5.97 -0.11 -15.30
N PHE A 5 -5.81 0.48 -16.49
CA PHE A 5 -4.92 1.62 -16.71
C PHE A 5 -5.31 2.84 -15.87
N ARG A 6 -6.61 3.12 -15.68
CA ARG A 6 -7.07 4.26 -14.87
C ARG A 6 -6.80 4.06 -13.36
N LYS A 7 -7.02 2.85 -12.84
CA LYS A 7 -6.68 2.50 -11.44
C LYS A 7 -5.17 2.48 -11.21
N TRP A 8 -4.39 2.06 -12.21
CA TRP A 8 -2.92 2.10 -12.16
C TRP A 8 -2.35 3.51 -12.04
N LYS A 9 -2.92 4.52 -12.75
CA LYS A 9 -2.46 5.91 -12.64
C LYS A 9 -2.53 6.45 -11.21
N LEU A 10 -3.65 6.22 -10.51
CA LEU A 10 -3.83 6.65 -9.12
C LEU A 10 -2.81 5.98 -8.18
N ARG A 11 -2.44 4.74 -8.49
CA ARG A 11 -1.53 3.90 -7.69
C ARG A 11 -0.07 4.21 -7.90
N VAL A 12 0.33 4.46 -9.13
CA VAL A 12 1.64 5.01 -9.46
C VAL A 12 1.82 6.35 -8.74
N LEU A 13 0.77 7.16 -8.68
CA LEU A 13 0.80 8.42 -7.92
C LEU A 13 0.98 8.15 -6.42
N THR A 14 0.26 7.18 -5.83
CA THR A 14 0.42 6.84 -4.40
C THR A 14 1.80 6.27 -4.06
N PHE A 15 2.38 5.48 -4.96
CA PHE A 15 3.76 5.02 -4.85
C PHE A 15 4.76 6.18 -4.95
N ALA A 16 4.55 7.11 -5.89
CA ALA A 16 5.49 8.18 -6.21
C ALA A 16 5.51 9.35 -5.21
N ILE A 17 4.45 9.55 -4.40
CA ILE A 17 4.38 10.64 -3.42
C ILE A 17 5.61 10.63 -2.50
N VAL A 18 5.96 9.48 -1.92
CA VAL A 18 7.02 9.41 -0.91
C VAL A 18 8.42 9.52 -1.52
N PRO A 19 8.75 8.85 -2.64
CA PRO A 19 9.98 9.13 -3.39
C PRO A 19 10.13 10.59 -3.80
N ALA A 20 9.04 11.24 -4.25
CA ALA A 20 9.08 12.66 -4.59
C ALA A 20 9.38 13.54 -3.38
N LEU A 21 8.76 13.25 -2.22
CA LEU A 21 9.05 13.96 -0.97
C LEU A 21 10.51 13.81 -0.54
N ILE A 22 11.08 12.61 -0.63
CA ILE A 22 12.50 12.39 -0.31
C ILE A 22 13.41 13.15 -1.28
N LEU A 23 13.05 13.26 -2.55
CA LEU A 23 13.80 14.05 -3.52
C LEU A 23 13.76 15.55 -3.17
N VAL A 24 12.60 16.08 -2.75
CA VAL A 24 12.48 17.45 -2.25
C VAL A 24 13.37 17.67 -1.02
N VAL A 25 13.33 16.76 -0.05
CA VAL A 25 14.18 16.83 1.15
C VAL A 25 15.67 16.81 0.76
N PHE A 26 16.06 15.94 -0.17
CA PHE A 26 17.43 15.88 -0.66
C PHE A 26 17.88 17.21 -1.31
N CYS A 27 17.03 17.83 -2.13
CA CYS A 27 17.31 19.14 -2.70
C CYS A 27 17.47 20.23 -1.62
N LEU A 28 16.59 20.26 -0.61
CA LEU A 28 16.66 21.22 0.49
C LEU A 28 17.95 21.06 1.32
N LEU A 29 18.36 19.81 1.59
CA LEU A 29 19.64 19.52 2.24
C LEU A 29 20.83 20.00 1.41
N LYS A 30 20.80 19.81 0.08
CA LYS A 30 21.87 20.27 -0.82
C LYS A 30 21.96 21.80 -0.93
N MET A 31 20.84 22.50 -0.76
CA MET A 31 20.79 23.97 -0.74
C MET A 31 21.19 24.55 0.62
N GLY A 32 21.42 23.73 1.65
CA GLY A 32 21.71 24.17 3.01
C GLY A 32 20.52 24.81 3.73
N TRP A 33 19.30 24.62 3.20
CA TRP A 33 18.07 25.18 3.77
C TRP A 33 17.44 24.27 4.83
N ALA A 34 17.95 23.05 4.96
CA ALA A 34 17.57 22.09 5.98
C ALA A 34 18.82 21.35 6.46
N ASP A 35 18.81 20.89 7.70
CA ASP A 35 19.83 20.03 8.30
C ASP A 35 19.17 18.92 9.13
N ALA A 36 19.97 18.08 9.79
CA ALA A 36 19.49 17.00 10.65
C ALA A 36 18.75 17.50 11.93
N SER A 37 18.93 18.76 12.33
CA SER A 37 18.24 19.42 13.44
C SER A 37 16.91 20.06 13.03
N THR A 38 16.57 20.05 11.74
CA THR A 38 15.29 20.57 11.25
C THR A 38 14.17 19.62 11.68
N GLU A 39 13.58 19.92 12.83
CA GLU A 39 12.53 19.09 13.43
C GLU A 39 11.30 19.03 12.52
N VAL A 40 10.94 17.82 12.11
CA VAL A 40 9.63 17.59 11.50
C VAL A 40 8.58 17.78 12.61
N PRO A 41 7.54 18.61 12.39
CA PRO A 41 6.51 18.83 13.39
C PRO A 41 5.95 17.51 13.92
N GLY A 42 5.89 17.34 15.25
CA GLY A 42 5.52 16.06 15.88
C GLY A 42 4.16 15.51 15.42
N TRP A 43 3.22 16.38 15.05
CA TRP A 43 1.92 15.98 14.49
C TRP A 43 2.05 15.27 13.13
N ALA A 44 3.07 15.57 12.33
CA ALA A 44 3.35 14.90 11.06
C ALA A 44 4.08 13.55 11.27
N VAL A 45 4.87 13.43 12.34
CA VAL A 45 5.64 12.21 12.66
C VAL A 45 4.75 11.10 13.24
N THR A 46 3.76 11.45 14.06
CA THR A 46 2.84 10.49 14.70
C THR A 46 2.13 9.53 13.72
N PRO A 47 1.47 10.01 12.64
CA PRO A 47 0.85 9.10 11.67
C PRO A 47 1.89 8.26 10.93
N LEU A 48 3.06 8.82 10.59
CA LEU A 48 4.15 8.11 9.90
C LEU A 48 4.71 6.96 10.75
N ASN A 49 4.99 7.20 12.03
CA ASN A 49 5.47 6.15 12.95
C ASN A 49 4.43 5.05 13.19
N SER A 50 3.14 5.40 13.19
CA SER A 50 2.05 4.41 13.32
C SER A 50 1.94 3.49 12.10
N LEU A 51 2.30 4.02 10.92
CA LEU A 51 2.35 3.28 9.68
C LEU A 51 3.58 2.38 9.66
N VAL A 52 4.79 2.89 9.83
CA VAL A 52 6.08 2.21 9.54
C VAL A 52 6.48 1.05 10.48
N SER A 53 5.75 0.79 11.57
CA SER A 53 6.11 -0.29 12.52
C SER A 53 6.10 -1.70 11.88
N ALA A 54 7.29 -2.21 11.52
CA ALA A 54 7.51 -3.47 10.79
C ALA A 54 6.88 -4.70 11.48
N HIS A 55 6.86 -4.73 12.81
CA HIS A 55 6.25 -5.81 13.60
C HIS A 55 4.72 -5.88 13.42
N LYS A 56 4.07 -4.74 13.16
CA LYS A 56 2.63 -4.67 12.91
C LYS A 56 2.29 -4.95 11.43
N SER A 57 3.23 -4.78 10.51
CA SER A 57 3.02 -4.90 9.07
C SER A 57 2.79 -6.34 8.62
N ILE A 58 3.60 -7.29 9.12
CA ILE A 58 3.51 -8.71 8.73
C ILE A 58 2.20 -9.33 9.24
N TRP A 59 1.85 -9.09 10.50
CA TRP A 59 0.61 -9.59 11.09
C TRP A 59 -0.65 -9.04 10.37
N LYS A 60 -0.65 -7.75 10.00
CA LYS A 60 -1.72 -7.15 9.19
C LYS A 60 -1.86 -7.81 7.82
N LEU A 61 -0.74 -8.20 7.21
CA LEU A 61 -0.68 -8.87 5.91
C LEU A 61 -1.28 -10.27 5.98
N VAL A 62 -0.90 -11.05 7.02
CA VAL A 62 -1.48 -12.38 7.31
C VAL A 62 -2.99 -12.27 7.54
N LEU A 63 -3.43 -11.32 8.37
CA LEU A 63 -4.85 -11.07 8.62
C LEU A 63 -5.63 -10.74 7.34
N CYS A 64 -5.07 -9.92 6.45
CA CYS A 64 -5.72 -9.62 5.17
C CYS A 64 -5.86 -10.88 4.32
N VAL A 65 -4.81 -11.70 4.19
CA VAL A 65 -4.88 -12.95 3.41
C VAL A 65 -5.95 -13.88 3.98
N VAL A 66 -5.93 -14.13 5.29
CA VAL A 66 -6.91 -14.98 5.98
C VAL A 66 -8.34 -14.45 5.78
N ALA A 67 -8.57 -13.15 5.98
CA ALA A 67 -9.88 -12.54 5.78
C ALA A 67 -10.38 -12.70 4.34
N THR A 68 -9.50 -12.55 3.34
CA THR A 68 -9.88 -12.74 1.94
C THR A 68 -10.19 -14.17 1.58
N THR A 69 -9.47 -15.14 2.14
CA THR A 69 -9.74 -16.57 1.94
C THR A 69 -11.05 -16.98 2.60
N LEU A 70 -11.32 -16.52 3.83
CA LEU A 70 -12.58 -16.79 4.53
C LEU A 70 -13.78 -16.18 3.79
N ALA A 71 -13.64 -14.94 3.28
CA ALA A 71 -14.66 -14.35 2.44
C ALA A 71 -14.91 -15.20 1.19
N TYR A 72 -13.85 -15.64 0.50
CA TYR A 72 -13.99 -16.50 -0.69
C TYR A 72 -14.76 -17.79 -0.41
N ILE A 73 -14.44 -18.48 0.70
CA ILE A 73 -15.12 -19.70 1.10
C ILE A 73 -16.59 -19.42 1.43
N TYR A 74 -16.86 -18.38 2.23
CA TYR A 74 -18.21 -18.02 2.63
C TYR A 74 -19.14 -17.75 1.44
N PHE A 75 -18.69 -16.91 0.50
CA PHE A 75 -19.48 -16.51 -0.66
C PHE A 75 -19.60 -17.58 -1.76
N ASN A 76 -18.73 -18.60 -1.76
CA ASN A 76 -18.90 -19.76 -2.65
C ASN A 76 -19.87 -20.82 -2.09
N ILE A 77 -20.08 -20.84 -0.77
CA ILE A 77 -20.96 -21.82 -0.11
C ILE A 77 -22.40 -21.30 0.03
N HIS A 78 -22.58 -19.98 0.18
CA HIS A 78 -23.90 -19.39 0.42
C HIS A 78 -24.45 -18.72 -0.84
N GLU A 79 -25.63 -19.16 -1.27
CA GLU A 79 -26.39 -18.45 -2.31
C GLU A 79 -26.91 -17.12 -1.73
N MET A 80 -26.59 -16.03 -2.42
CA MET A 80 -26.90 -14.67 -1.96
C MET A 80 -27.94 -14.02 -2.89
N PRO A 81 -28.96 -13.34 -2.35
CA PRO A 81 -29.88 -12.58 -3.19
C PRO A 81 -29.14 -11.55 -4.04
N ARG A 82 -29.54 -11.41 -5.31
CA ARG A 82 -28.83 -10.56 -6.30
C ARG A 82 -28.61 -9.11 -5.84
N ALA A 83 -29.54 -8.56 -5.05
CA ALA A 83 -29.41 -7.21 -4.50
C ALA A 83 -28.27 -7.10 -3.47
N GLU A 84 -28.03 -8.13 -2.67
CA GLU A 84 -26.96 -8.21 -1.69
C GLU A 84 -25.61 -8.51 -2.36
N ALA A 85 -25.59 -9.39 -3.36
CA ALA A 85 -24.43 -9.67 -4.18
C ALA A 85 -23.86 -8.40 -4.83
N VAL A 86 -24.72 -7.50 -5.33
CA VAL A 86 -24.31 -6.20 -5.90
C VAL A 86 -23.73 -5.27 -4.83
N ARG A 87 -24.26 -5.27 -3.60
CA ARG A 87 -23.72 -4.48 -2.49
C ARG A 87 -22.35 -5.02 -2.06
N ALA A 88 -22.21 -6.33 -1.89
CA ALA A 88 -20.95 -6.99 -1.55
C ALA A 88 -19.87 -6.74 -2.63
N ALA A 89 -20.25 -6.81 -3.91
CA ALA A 89 -19.36 -6.50 -5.03
C ALA A 89 -18.78 -5.08 -4.97
N ARG A 90 -19.56 -4.08 -4.54
CA ARG A 90 -19.05 -2.70 -4.34
C ARG A 90 -18.07 -2.64 -3.17
N VAL A 91 -18.35 -3.36 -2.09
CA VAL A 91 -17.46 -3.43 -0.92
C VAL A 91 -16.11 -4.04 -1.32
N PHE A 92 -16.08 -5.11 -2.11
CA PHE A 92 -14.83 -5.68 -2.62
C PHE A 92 -14.04 -4.74 -3.52
N ASP A 93 -14.72 -3.94 -4.36
CA ASP A 93 -14.06 -2.91 -5.16
C ASP A 93 -13.39 -1.85 -4.30
N VAL A 94 -14.04 -1.43 -3.20
CA VAL A 94 -13.49 -0.48 -2.23
C VAL A 94 -12.31 -1.10 -1.48
N ILE A 95 -12.48 -2.30 -0.92
CA ILE A 95 -11.43 -3.01 -0.16
C ILE A 95 -10.20 -3.25 -1.05
N GLY A 96 -10.37 -3.84 -2.24
CA GLY A 96 -9.26 -4.08 -3.17
C GLY A 96 -8.62 -2.79 -3.68
N GLY A 97 -9.39 -1.70 -3.75
CA GLY A 97 -8.88 -0.36 -4.01
C GLY A 97 -7.96 0.14 -2.89
N THR A 98 -8.50 0.20 -1.68
CA THR A 98 -7.81 0.72 -0.48
C THR A 98 -6.61 -0.10 -0.11
N VAL A 99 -6.75 -1.43 0.00
CA VAL A 99 -5.65 -2.34 0.36
C VAL A 99 -4.55 -2.28 -0.70
N GLY A 100 -4.90 -2.27 -1.99
CA GLY A 100 -3.94 -2.06 -3.07
C GLY A 100 -3.17 -0.75 -2.90
N ASN A 101 -3.86 0.37 -2.68
CA ASN A 101 -3.21 1.68 -2.49
C ASN A 101 -2.29 1.70 -1.27
N VAL A 102 -2.68 1.07 -0.16
CA VAL A 102 -1.84 0.94 1.03
C VAL A 102 -0.54 0.23 0.67
N PHE A 103 -0.59 -0.93 0.01
CA PHE A 103 0.62 -1.66 -0.39
C PHE A 103 1.51 -0.90 -1.38
N TYR A 104 0.92 -0.15 -2.31
CA TYR A 104 1.68 0.73 -3.21
C TYR A 104 2.35 1.88 -2.46
N LEU A 105 1.67 2.49 -1.49
CA LEU A 105 2.24 3.52 -0.61
C LEU A 105 3.42 2.95 0.20
N TRP A 106 3.26 1.76 0.78
CA TRP A 106 4.32 1.05 1.50
C TRP A 106 5.52 0.73 0.60
N GLY A 107 5.27 0.25 -0.61
CA GLY A 107 6.31 0.05 -1.62
C GLY A 107 7.06 1.35 -1.92
N GLY A 108 6.33 2.46 -2.04
CA GLY A 108 6.90 3.79 -2.25
C GLY A 108 7.75 4.26 -1.07
N ILE A 109 7.27 4.08 0.17
CA ILE A 109 8.02 4.40 1.40
C ILE A 109 9.32 3.62 1.46
N LEU A 110 9.27 2.29 1.32
CA LEU A 110 10.44 1.43 1.44
C LEU A 110 11.44 1.67 0.31
N PHE A 111 10.96 1.91 -0.91
CA PHE A 111 11.80 2.29 -2.03
C PHE A 111 12.48 3.65 -1.79
N ALA A 112 11.71 4.65 -1.36
CA ALA A 112 12.23 5.97 -1.05
C ALA A 112 13.25 5.91 0.09
N TRP A 113 12.98 5.14 1.16
CA TRP A 113 13.91 4.92 2.26
C TRP A 113 15.21 4.26 1.79
N SER A 114 15.11 3.34 0.82
CA SER A 114 16.28 2.71 0.22
C SER A 114 17.19 3.68 -0.50
N VAL A 115 16.60 4.63 -1.22
CA VAL A 115 17.33 5.71 -1.86
C VAL A 115 17.86 6.68 -0.80
N GLY A 116 17.00 7.13 0.12
CA GLY A 116 17.32 8.09 1.18
C GLY A 116 18.50 7.65 2.06
N SER A 117 18.51 6.40 2.54
CA SER A 117 19.60 5.84 3.35
C SER A 117 20.96 5.77 2.63
N ARG A 118 20.99 5.84 1.29
CA ARG A 118 22.25 5.91 0.51
C ARG A 118 22.75 7.35 0.32
N PHE A 119 21.85 8.32 0.31
CA PHE A 119 22.17 9.71 -0.04
C PHE A 119 22.14 10.69 1.15
N ILE A 120 21.49 10.31 2.25
CA ILE A 120 21.29 11.13 3.45
C ILE A 120 21.89 10.38 4.63
N SER A 121 22.96 10.92 5.22
CA SER A 121 23.81 10.24 6.20
C SER A 121 23.12 9.91 7.53
N PHE A 122 22.06 10.63 7.89
CA PHE A 122 21.31 10.41 9.14
C PHE A 122 20.11 9.47 8.97
N ILE A 123 19.83 8.96 7.76
CA ILE A 123 18.79 7.94 7.54
C ILE A 123 19.42 6.55 7.66
N GLU A 124 19.10 5.83 8.73
CA GLU A 124 19.57 4.46 8.92
C GLU A 124 18.98 3.50 7.88
N ARG A 125 19.81 2.56 7.41
CA ARG A 125 19.40 1.55 6.46
C ARG A 125 18.57 0.47 7.16
N ILE A 126 17.40 0.16 6.61
CA ILE A 126 16.60 -0.98 7.07
C ILE A 126 17.07 -2.24 6.30
N PRO A 127 17.33 -3.37 6.97
CA PRO A 127 17.68 -4.62 6.29
C PRO A 127 16.57 -5.05 5.33
N ASP A 128 16.95 -5.56 4.16
CA ASP A 128 16.05 -6.09 3.12
C ASP A 128 14.97 -5.12 2.59
N GLN A 129 15.12 -3.81 2.82
CA GLN A 129 14.16 -2.78 2.42
C GLN A 129 13.84 -2.77 0.91
N GLU A 130 14.79 -3.12 0.05
CA GLU A 130 14.60 -3.20 -1.41
C GLU A 130 13.69 -4.37 -1.79
N MET A 131 13.92 -5.53 -1.18
CA MET A 131 13.07 -6.71 -1.35
C MET A 131 11.68 -6.46 -0.76
N ALA A 132 11.60 -5.82 0.41
CA ALA A 132 10.34 -5.47 1.04
C ALA A 132 9.50 -4.48 0.20
N ALA A 133 10.16 -3.52 -0.47
CA ALA A 133 9.50 -2.61 -1.41
C ALA A 133 8.89 -3.38 -2.59
N LEU A 134 9.68 -4.27 -3.22
CA LEU A 134 9.22 -5.10 -4.34
C LEU A 134 8.05 -6.01 -3.91
N MET A 135 8.19 -6.70 -2.78
CA MET A 135 7.16 -7.57 -2.23
C MET A 135 5.87 -6.81 -1.92
N SER A 136 5.97 -5.58 -1.40
CA SER A 136 4.79 -4.74 -1.14
C SER A 136 4.02 -4.45 -2.43
N VAL A 137 4.71 -4.10 -3.52
CA VAL A 137 4.08 -3.86 -4.82
C VAL A 137 3.42 -5.13 -5.36
N LEU A 138 4.11 -6.28 -5.29
CA LEU A 138 3.57 -7.57 -5.74
C LEU A 138 2.32 -7.97 -4.95
N VAL A 139 2.32 -7.79 -3.63
CA VAL A 139 1.15 -8.06 -2.77
C VAL A 139 0.00 -7.11 -3.11
N GLY A 140 0.29 -5.82 -3.39
CA GLY A 140 -0.73 -4.87 -3.85
C GLY A 140 -1.41 -5.30 -5.16
N VAL A 141 -0.64 -5.84 -6.11
CA VAL A 141 -1.17 -6.42 -7.36
C VAL A 141 -1.99 -7.68 -7.07
N PHE A 142 -1.49 -8.57 -6.23
CA PHE A 142 -2.17 -9.81 -5.86
C PHE A 142 -3.56 -9.53 -5.25
N PHE A 143 -3.66 -8.64 -4.27
CA PHE A 143 -4.94 -8.29 -3.64
C PHE A 143 -5.93 -7.71 -4.65
N GLU A 144 -5.47 -6.93 -5.62
CA GLU A 144 -6.35 -6.40 -6.66
C GLU A 144 -6.92 -7.53 -7.54
N VAL A 145 -6.08 -8.48 -7.96
CA VAL A 145 -6.52 -9.62 -8.76
C VAL A 145 -7.47 -10.51 -7.96
N ALA A 146 -7.14 -10.78 -6.69
CA ALA A 146 -7.95 -11.60 -5.79
C ALA A 146 -9.34 -10.97 -5.56
N MET A 147 -9.40 -9.68 -5.25
CA MET A 147 -10.65 -8.95 -5.02
C MET A 147 -11.53 -8.88 -6.27
N ARG A 148 -10.92 -8.72 -7.45
CA ARG A 148 -11.66 -8.77 -8.72
C ARG A 148 -12.23 -10.16 -8.99
N LYS A 149 -11.45 -11.22 -8.73
CA LYS A 149 -11.94 -12.60 -8.86
C LYS A 149 -13.10 -12.87 -7.90
N LEU A 150 -12.96 -12.48 -6.63
CA LEU A 150 -14.01 -12.53 -5.62
C LEU A 150 -15.30 -11.84 -6.09
N LYS A 151 -15.18 -10.58 -6.54
CA LYS A 151 -16.30 -9.82 -7.11
C LYS A 151 -16.98 -10.56 -8.26
N HIS A 152 -16.21 -11.14 -9.18
CA HIS A 152 -16.76 -11.88 -10.31
C HIS A 152 -17.45 -13.19 -9.88
N SER A 153 -16.94 -13.87 -8.85
CA SER A 153 -17.58 -15.06 -8.27
C SER A 153 -18.96 -14.70 -7.71
N VAL A 154 -19.01 -13.67 -6.85
CA VAL A 154 -20.23 -13.23 -6.16
C VAL A 154 -21.30 -12.69 -7.12
N LEU A 155 -20.93 -12.16 -8.29
CA LEU A 155 -21.90 -11.64 -9.28
C LEU A 155 -22.37 -12.68 -10.31
N ARG A 156 -21.72 -13.85 -10.38
CA ARG A 156 -22.10 -14.93 -11.30
C ARG A 156 -23.02 -15.96 -10.64
N HIS A 157 -22.87 -16.15 -9.34
CA HIS A 157 -23.85 -16.82 -8.49
C HIS A 157 -25.01 -15.87 -8.16
#